data_AF-A0A3E0Q6X1-F1
#
_entry.id   AF-A0A3E0Q6X1-F1
#
_cell.length_a   1.000
_cell.length_b   1.000
_cell.length_c   1.000
_cell.angle_alpha   90.00
_cell.angle_beta   90.00
_cell.angle_gamma   90.00
#
_symmetry.space_group_name_H-M   'P 1'
#
loop_
_entity.id
_entity.type
_entity.pdbx_description
1 polymer ?
#
loop_
_entity_poly.entity_id
_entity_poly.type
_entity_poly.pdbx_seq_one_letter_code
_entity_poly.pdbx_strand_id
1 'polypeptide(L)'
;MILQALCAYYDRLKDDPQTGIAEFGYSVQKISFEVVLNDDGSLHAIEDARQQDGKNLISQSLIMPGGAKPSGSGINPCFLWDNTGYMLGFKPDDTKPERTAQTFEAFREKHLALQDSIDDPEFVAVCRFLTDWNPAEAPSHDVLNEIGGGFGVFRIRGQKHRVHERDAVQNWWREQLAAQGAEDAALGQCLITGETGPLARLHEPKVKGVRGAQSSGAALVSFNFDAATSYGKEQSVNSPVSQQAAFQYCTALNMLLQSGSQQRIQIGDGTTVFWTEQPTAAESFMGMVLGGPATEDEALLSQLNALLKAIAAGNRPPELGDPDTRFFILGLSPNAARISIRFWHVSTLGQMVEHLRMHFSDLAIVRSRDRDPEFPYIWQLLRETARESKDVPPQLSGVLMRAIVTGTLYPDALASAVIRRIRADREMNYLRAAILKAWLTRHSRFDSHPLDKEIATMLDVERSEPAYHMGRLFAALEKAQEDALKGINATIKDRYFGAASATPGSVFPRLIRLSQHHLAKLETGAKIHRERNIQEICGRINEFPSHLNLRDQGLFAIGYYHQRQDFFTKKLAPESPSDEE
;
A
#
# COMPACT_ATOMS: atom_id res chain seq x y z
N MET A 1 -5.89 0.99 21.43
CA MET A 1 -6.75 1.20 20.24
C MET A 1 -6.31 0.35 19.04
N ILE A 2 -5.05 0.43 18.60
CA ILE A 2 -4.56 -0.33 17.43
C ILE A 2 -4.62 -1.85 17.67
N LEU A 3 -4.09 -2.31 18.82
CA LEU A 3 -4.05 -3.74 19.14
C LEU A 3 -5.46 -4.32 19.31
N GLN A 4 -6.38 -3.59 19.94
CA GLN A 4 -7.81 -3.98 19.98
C GLN A 4 -8.41 -4.13 18.57
N ALA A 5 -8.16 -3.18 17.67
CA ALA A 5 -8.70 -3.24 16.30
C ALA A 5 -8.11 -4.40 15.49
N LEU A 6 -6.84 -4.75 15.73
CA LEU A 6 -6.20 -5.93 15.13
C LEU A 6 -6.70 -7.25 15.75
N CYS A 7 -6.99 -7.30 17.06
CA CYS A 7 -7.65 -8.46 17.67
C CYS A 7 -9.07 -8.65 17.11
N ALA A 8 -9.86 -7.58 17.01
CA ALA A 8 -11.18 -7.65 16.38
C ALA A 8 -11.11 -8.11 14.91
N TYR A 9 -10.08 -7.66 14.18
CA TYR A 9 -9.82 -8.14 12.82
C TYR A 9 -9.42 -9.62 12.79
N TYR A 10 -8.65 -10.09 13.76
CA TYR A 10 -8.35 -11.51 13.91
C TYR A 10 -9.63 -12.33 14.10
N ASP A 11 -10.50 -11.92 15.01
CA ASP A 11 -11.75 -12.63 15.30
C ASP A 11 -12.65 -12.68 14.05
N ARG A 12 -12.74 -11.56 13.32
CA ARG A 12 -13.42 -11.48 12.03
C ARG A 12 -12.88 -12.48 11.00
N LEU A 13 -11.55 -12.62 10.90
CA LEU A 13 -10.94 -13.58 9.99
C LEU A 13 -11.16 -15.03 10.46
N LYS A 14 -11.13 -15.27 11.77
CA LYS A 14 -11.35 -16.58 12.36
C LYS A 14 -12.76 -17.11 12.05
N ASP A 15 -13.75 -16.23 12.05
CA ASP A 15 -15.14 -16.56 11.73
C ASP A 15 -15.37 -16.85 10.23
N ASP A 16 -14.38 -16.56 9.37
CA ASP A 16 -14.41 -16.89 7.94
C ASP A 16 -13.48 -18.08 7.62
N PRO A 17 -14.05 -19.28 7.35
CA PRO A 17 -13.29 -20.49 7.05
C PRO A 17 -12.37 -20.37 5.83
N GLN A 18 -12.63 -19.43 4.92
CA GLN A 18 -11.83 -19.26 3.69
C GLN A 18 -10.49 -18.58 3.95
N THR A 19 -10.34 -17.85 5.06
CA THR A 19 -9.13 -17.07 5.33
C THR A 19 -7.93 -17.94 5.72
N GLY A 20 -8.20 -19.14 6.25
CA GLY A 20 -7.15 -20.05 6.73
C GLY A 20 -6.29 -19.45 7.84
N ILE A 21 -6.83 -18.51 8.62
CA ILE A 21 -6.08 -17.90 9.73
C ILE A 21 -5.79 -18.93 10.82
N ALA A 22 -4.55 -18.95 11.32
CA ALA A 22 -4.16 -19.89 12.37
C ALA A 22 -4.82 -19.55 13.72
N GLU A 23 -5.34 -20.56 14.40
CA GLU A 23 -5.81 -20.46 15.78
C GLU A 23 -4.65 -20.31 16.78
N PHE A 24 -4.94 -19.80 17.98
CA PHE A 24 -3.94 -19.72 19.05
C PHE A 24 -3.31 -21.10 19.30
N GLY A 25 -1.98 -21.13 19.37
CA GLY A 25 -1.21 -22.38 19.48
C GLY A 25 -0.95 -23.09 18.15
N TYR A 26 -1.34 -22.51 17.02
CA TYR A 26 -1.03 -23.00 15.68
C TYR A 26 -0.33 -21.92 14.84
N SER A 27 0.28 -22.31 13.72
CA SER A 27 0.87 -21.38 12.77
C SER A 27 0.83 -21.90 11.33
N VAL A 28 0.75 -20.98 10.37
CA VAL A 28 0.82 -21.34 8.94
C VAL A 28 2.29 -21.56 8.55
N GLN A 29 2.59 -22.73 7.99
CA GLN A 29 3.93 -23.14 7.56
C GLN A 29 3.94 -23.55 6.09
N LYS A 30 5.09 -23.31 5.45
CA LYS A 30 5.33 -23.65 4.04
C LYS A 30 5.97 -25.04 3.95
N ILE A 31 5.15 -26.05 3.74
CA ILE A 31 5.54 -27.46 3.66
C ILE A 31 5.97 -27.81 2.24
N SER A 32 7.19 -28.34 2.15
CA SER A 32 7.85 -28.69 0.89
C SER A 32 7.92 -30.19 0.65
N PHE A 33 7.86 -31.03 1.68
CA PHE A 33 7.91 -32.49 1.51
C PHE A 33 7.04 -33.24 2.52
N GLU A 34 6.72 -34.49 2.21
CA GLU A 34 6.04 -35.41 3.11
C GLU A 34 6.88 -36.68 3.30
N VAL A 35 7.07 -37.08 4.56
CA VAL A 35 7.63 -38.39 4.92
C VAL A 35 6.47 -39.38 4.99
N VAL A 36 6.38 -40.25 3.99
CA VAL A 36 5.32 -41.24 3.86
C VAL A 36 5.76 -42.55 4.49
N LEU A 37 5.06 -43.00 5.52
CA LEU A 37 5.37 -44.19 6.30
C LEU A 37 4.38 -45.32 6.01
N ASN A 38 4.82 -46.57 6.12
CA ASN A 38 3.90 -47.71 6.25
C ASN A 38 3.34 -47.77 7.68
N ASP A 39 2.29 -48.56 7.89
CA ASP A 39 1.64 -48.72 9.21
C ASP A 39 2.60 -49.24 10.31
N ASP A 40 3.68 -49.92 9.93
CA ASP A 40 4.69 -50.43 10.86
C ASP A 40 5.74 -49.38 11.28
N GLY A 41 5.75 -48.20 10.63
CA GLY A 41 6.75 -47.14 10.84
C GLY A 41 7.94 -47.18 9.88
N SER A 42 8.02 -48.18 8.98
CA SER A 42 9.05 -48.20 7.95
C SER A 42 8.81 -47.11 6.90
N LEU A 43 9.90 -46.51 6.39
CA LEU A 43 9.82 -45.49 5.34
C LEU A 43 9.28 -46.11 4.04
N HIS A 44 8.19 -45.56 3.51
CA HIS A 44 7.70 -45.91 2.18
C HIS A 44 8.32 -45.01 1.11
N ALA A 45 8.25 -43.68 1.30
CA ALA A 45 8.77 -42.69 0.37
C ALA A 45 8.94 -41.33 1.05
N ILE A 46 9.76 -40.47 0.44
CA ILE A 46 9.80 -39.04 0.72
C ILE A 46 9.30 -38.33 -0.53
N GLU A 47 8.12 -37.72 -0.44
CA GLU A 47 7.42 -37.12 -1.57
C GLU A 47 7.57 -35.59 -1.57
N ASP A 48 7.68 -35.00 -2.75
CA ASP A 48 7.67 -33.55 -2.92
C ASP A 48 6.23 -33.02 -2.76
N ALA A 49 6.03 -32.09 -1.82
CA ALA A 49 4.75 -31.48 -1.53
C ALA A 49 4.57 -30.10 -2.21
N ARG A 50 5.58 -29.63 -2.96
CA ARG A 50 5.52 -28.36 -3.69
C ARG A 50 4.58 -28.47 -4.87
N GLN A 51 3.84 -27.40 -5.14
CA GLN A 51 2.94 -27.28 -6.28
C GLN A 51 3.56 -26.40 -7.37
N GLN A 52 3.23 -26.67 -8.63
CA GLN A 52 3.71 -25.87 -9.74
C GLN A 52 2.90 -24.57 -9.86
N ASP A 53 3.58 -23.44 -9.73
CA ASP A 53 3.05 -22.10 -9.95
C ASP A 53 3.88 -21.40 -11.04
N GLY A 54 3.32 -21.40 -12.26
CA GLY A 54 4.03 -20.99 -13.48
C GLY A 54 5.29 -21.83 -13.71
N LYS A 55 6.46 -21.18 -13.59
CA LYS A 55 7.78 -21.83 -13.76
C LYS A 55 8.40 -22.30 -12.45
N ASN A 56 7.81 -21.96 -11.30
CA ASN A 56 8.40 -22.21 -9.99
C ASN A 56 7.62 -23.32 -9.26
N LEU A 57 8.31 -24.05 -8.39
CA LEU A 57 7.69 -24.94 -7.41
C LEU A 57 7.53 -24.18 -6.09
N ILE A 58 6.30 -24.09 -5.59
CA ILE A 58 5.96 -23.39 -4.35
C ILE A 58 5.49 -24.37 -3.29
N SER A 59 6.01 -24.24 -2.08
CA SER A 59 5.59 -25.04 -0.92
C SER A 59 4.10 -24.84 -0.60
N GLN A 60 3.42 -25.91 -0.21
CA GLN A 60 2.04 -25.85 0.25
C GLN A 60 1.94 -25.15 1.61
N SER A 61 0.98 -24.25 1.79
CA SER A 61 0.73 -23.61 3.09
C SER A 61 -0.23 -24.47 3.91
N LEU A 62 0.21 -24.95 5.09
CA LEU A 62 -0.58 -25.76 6.01
C LEU A 62 -0.59 -25.14 7.42
N ILE A 63 -1.69 -25.34 8.16
CA ILE A 63 -1.79 -24.94 9.58
C ILE A 63 -1.17 -26.04 10.43
N MET A 64 -0.12 -25.70 11.16
CA MET A 64 0.66 -26.65 11.94
C MET A 64 0.55 -26.36 13.44
N PRO A 65 0.54 -27.39 14.31
CA PRO A 65 0.62 -27.21 15.74
C PRO A 65 1.92 -26.50 16.15
N GLY A 66 1.80 -25.48 17.00
CA GLY A 66 2.91 -24.68 17.51
C GLY A 66 3.29 -23.50 16.62
N GLY A 67 4.15 -22.64 17.14
CA GLY A 67 4.71 -21.49 16.42
C GLY A 67 6.01 -21.83 15.68
N ALA A 68 6.45 -20.92 14.80
CA ALA A 68 7.80 -20.95 14.28
C ALA A 68 8.83 -20.81 15.43
N LYS A 69 10.01 -21.38 15.25
CA LYS A 69 11.05 -21.45 16.31
C LYS A 69 11.32 -20.07 16.92
N PRO A 70 11.41 -19.97 18.26
CA PRO A 70 11.79 -18.74 18.92
C PRO A 70 13.13 -18.22 18.36
N SER A 71 13.28 -16.90 18.25
CA SER A 71 14.57 -16.35 17.82
C SER A 71 15.66 -16.62 18.86
N GLY A 72 16.70 -17.37 18.47
CA GLY A 72 17.84 -17.71 19.32
C GLY A 72 18.68 -18.85 18.75
N SER A 73 19.79 -19.18 19.42
CA SER A 73 20.69 -20.28 19.06
C SER A 73 20.29 -21.63 19.67
N GLY A 74 19.19 -21.71 20.41
CA GLY A 74 18.71 -22.93 21.06
C GLY A 74 18.21 -24.00 20.09
N ILE A 75 18.18 -25.25 20.56
CA ILE A 75 17.61 -26.40 19.85
C ILE A 75 16.15 -26.51 20.25
N ASN A 76 15.25 -26.25 19.31
CA ASN A 76 13.80 -26.20 19.55
C ASN A 76 13.08 -27.00 18.46
N PRO A 77 12.88 -28.32 18.65
CA PRO A 77 12.17 -29.15 17.69
C PRO A 77 10.67 -28.83 17.67
N CYS A 78 10.12 -28.67 16.47
CA CYS A 78 8.68 -28.54 16.27
C CYS A 78 7.96 -29.90 16.50
N PHE A 79 6.63 -29.94 16.49
CA PHE A 79 5.84 -31.16 16.80
C PHE A 79 5.19 -31.71 15.53
N LEU A 80 5.65 -32.87 15.06
CA LEU A 80 5.23 -33.57 13.83
C LEU A 80 5.51 -32.85 12.50
N TRP A 81 6.29 -31.77 12.55
CA TRP A 81 6.83 -31.07 11.39
C TRP A 81 8.12 -30.39 11.78
N ASP A 82 9.06 -30.20 10.86
CA ASP A 82 10.22 -29.33 11.01
C ASP A 82 10.96 -29.21 9.65
N ASN A 83 12.08 -28.51 9.61
CA ASN A 83 12.97 -28.58 8.45
C ASN A 83 13.70 -29.94 8.39
N THR A 84 14.25 -30.24 7.22
CA THR A 84 15.05 -31.44 6.94
C THR A 84 16.14 -31.74 7.98
N GLY A 85 16.78 -30.70 8.52
CA GLY A 85 17.82 -30.87 9.54
C GLY A 85 17.31 -31.40 10.87
N TYR A 86 16.09 -31.04 11.27
CA TYR A 86 15.46 -31.53 12.50
C TYR A 86 14.66 -32.81 12.27
N MET A 87 13.93 -32.94 11.16
CA MET A 87 13.12 -34.14 10.90
C MET A 87 13.95 -35.36 10.49
N LEU A 88 15.04 -35.14 9.75
CA LEU A 88 15.77 -36.20 9.05
C LEU A 88 17.28 -36.18 9.30
N GLY A 89 17.79 -35.21 10.06
CA GLY A 89 19.22 -35.07 10.33
C GLY A 89 20.05 -34.69 9.11
N PHE A 90 19.45 -34.03 8.12
CA PHE A 90 20.08 -33.76 6.83
C PHE A 90 19.95 -32.31 6.37
N LYS A 91 21.05 -31.77 5.82
CA LYS A 91 21.08 -30.53 5.03
C LYS A 91 22.07 -30.69 3.88
N PRO A 92 21.72 -30.26 2.65
CA PRO A 92 22.71 -30.17 1.58
C PRO A 92 23.83 -29.19 1.96
N ASP A 93 25.07 -29.53 1.61
CA ASP A 93 26.26 -28.72 1.86
C ASP A 93 26.39 -28.22 3.32
N ASP A 94 26.10 -29.11 4.28
CA ASP A 94 26.03 -28.74 5.69
C ASP A 94 27.38 -28.26 6.25
N THR A 95 27.44 -26.98 6.60
CA THR A 95 28.61 -26.36 7.23
C THR A 95 28.70 -26.66 8.73
N LYS A 96 27.66 -27.23 9.36
CA LYS A 96 27.60 -27.55 10.80
C LYS A 96 26.91 -28.91 11.07
N PRO A 97 27.48 -30.03 10.58
CA PRO A 97 26.86 -31.36 10.68
C PRO A 97 26.59 -31.80 12.13
N GLU A 98 27.48 -31.48 13.06
CA GLU A 98 27.30 -31.78 14.49
C GLU A 98 26.01 -31.15 15.05
N ARG A 99 25.74 -29.91 14.69
CA ARG A 99 24.53 -29.21 15.12
C ARG A 99 23.30 -29.84 14.48
N THR A 100 23.38 -30.26 13.21
CA THR A 100 22.27 -30.93 12.53
C THR A 100 21.93 -32.27 13.18
N ALA A 101 22.94 -33.06 13.55
CA ALA A 101 22.76 -34.30 14.30
C ALA A 101 22.07 -34.04 15.66
N GLN A 102 22.54 -33.05 16.42
CA GLN A 102 21.91 -32.66 17.69
C GLN A 102 20.45 -32.21 17.53
N THR A 103 20.13 -31.50 16.44
CA THR A 103 18.75 -31.05 16.21
C THR A 103 17.80 -32.18 15.84
N PHE A 104 18.29 -33.18 15.11
CA PHE A 104 17.53 -34.40 14.82
C PHE A 104 17.33 -35.26 16.06
N GLU A 105 18.37 -35.44 16.88
CA GLU A 105 18.25 -36.20 18.12
C GLU A 105 17.25 -35.54 19.08
N ALA A 106 17.28 -34.22 19.23
CA ALA A 106 16.28 -33.51 20.02
C ALA A 106 14.85 -33.67 19.47
N PHE A 107 14.69 -33.72 18.14
CA PHE A 107 13.40 -33.98 17.50
C PHE A 107 12.93 -35.41 17.80
N ARG A 108 13.81 -36.40 17.66
CA ARG A 108 13.57 -37.80 18.01
C ARG A 108 13.16 -37.95 19.48
N GLU A 109 14.00 -37.51 20.41
CA GLU A 109 13.76 -37.59 21.86
C GLU A 109 12.42 -36.96 22.23
N LYS A 110 12.10 -35.78 21.67
CA LYS A 110 10.81 -35.11 21.91
C LYS A 110 9.62 -35.99 21.51
N HIS A 111 9.65 -36.67 20.37
CA HIS A 111 8.51 -37.47 19.93
C HIS A 111 8.43 -38.81 20.68
N LEU A 112 9.57 -39.46 20.95
CA LEU A 112 9.62 -40.70 21.71
C LEU A 112 9.10 -40.52 23.15
N ALA A 113 9.42 -39.39 23.79
CA ALA A 113 8.91 -39.06 25.12
C ALA A 113 7.38 -38.88 25.17
N LEU A 114 6.74 -38.67 24.02
CA LEU A 114 5.29 -38.47 23.90
C LEU A 114 4.53 -39.74 23.49
N GLN A 115 5.24 -40.83 23.16
CA GLN A 115 4.63 -42.05 22.63
C GLN A 115 3.55 -42.63 23.57
N ASP A 116 3.80 -42.62 24.88
CA ASP A 116 2.85 -43.15 25.86
C ASP A 116 1.69 -42.18 26.17
N SER A 117 1.86 -40.89 25.84
CA SER A 117 0.85 -39.85 26.08
C SER A 117 -0.13 -39.67 24.91
N ILE A 118 0.26 -40.12 23.71
CA ILE A 118 -0.53 -40.01 22.48
C ILE A 118 -0.83 -41.42 22.00
N ASP A 119 -1.96 -41.97 22.48
CA ASP A 119 -2.44 -43.29 22.07
C ASP A 119 -3.05 -43.25 20.66
N ASP A 120 -2.19 -43.17 19.64
CA ASP A 120 -2.59 -43.20 18.24
C ASP A 120 -1.59 -44.05 17.40
N PRO A 121 -2.07 -45.02 16.62
CA PRO A 121 -1.20 -45.92 15.85
C PRO A 121 -0.34 -45.19 14.81
N GLU A 122 -0.84 -44.09 14.22
CA GLU A 122 -0.09 -43.32 13.23
C GLU A 122 1.02 -42.50 13.89
N PHE A 123 0.79 -41.99 15.12
CA PHE A 123 1.84 -41.35 15.91
C PHE A 123 2.93 -42.35 16.34
N VAL A 124 2.53 -43.57 16.72
CA VAL A 124 3.48 -44.66 17.04
C VAL A 124 4.32 -45.03 15.81
N ALA A 125 3.75 -45.04 14.61
CA ALA A 125 4.51 -45.26 13.37
C ALA A 125 5.58 -44.18 13.15
N VAL A 126 5.28 -42.91 13.46
CA VAL A 126 6.29 -41.83 13.46
C VAL A 126 7.39 -42.08 14.49
N CYS A 127 7.05 -42.51 15.70
CA CYS A 127 8.04 -42.82 16.74
C CYS A 127 8.98 -43.97 16.31
N ARG A 128 8.44 -45.02 15.69
CA ARG A 128 9.23 -46.13 15.13
C ARG A 128 10.14 -45.65 13.99
N PHE A 129 9.60 -44.87 13.05
CA PHE A 129 10.42 -44.24 12.01
C PHE A 129 11.58 -43.45 12.61
N LEU A 130 11.31 -42.58 13.59
CA LEU A 130 12.34 -41.76 14.20
C LEU A 130 13.40 -42.61 14.93
N THR A 131 13.01 -43.74 15.53
CA THR A 131 13.93 -44.67 16.19
C THR A 131 14.86 -45.33 15.17
N ASP A 132 14.31 -45.82 14.06
CA ASP A 132 15.04 -46.66 13.10
C ASP A 132 15.74 -45.84 12.01
N TRP A 133 15.31 -44.59 11.76
CA TRP A 133 15.85 -43.74 10.70
C TRP A 133 17.33 -43.44 10.91
N ASN A 134 18.11 -43.67 9.85
CA ASN A 134 19.51 -43.31 9.77
C ASN A 134 19.70 -42.07 8.89
N PRO A 135 20.12 -40.91 9.43
CA PRO A 135 20.35 -39.70 8.65
C PRO A 135 21.33 -39.85 7.46
N ALA A 136 22.20 -40.87 7.49
CA ALA A 136 23.11 -41.18 6.38
C ALA A 136 22.37 -41.65 5.11
N GLU A 137 21.11 -42.05 5.21
CA GLU A 137 20.27 -42.45 4.07
C GLU A 137 19.64 -41.25 3.35
N ALA A 138 19.50 -40.10 4.02
CA ALA A 138 18.85 -38.91 3.48
C ALA A 138 19.41 -38.42 2.12
N PRO A 139 20.74 -38.41 1.86
CA PRO A 139 21.28 -37.95 0.58
C PRO A 139 20.83 -38.77 -0.64
N SER A 140 20.36 -40.01 -0.44
CA SER A 140 19.87 -40.89 -1.51
C SER A 140 18.49 -40.51 -2.04
N HIS A 141 17.80 -39.57 -1.38
CA HIS A 141 16.50 -39.04 -1.79
C HIS A 141 16.66 -37.70 -2.50
N ASP A 142 16.57 -37.70 -3.84
CA ASP A 142 16.75 -36.51 -4.68
C ASP A 142 15.90 -35.30 -4.24
N VAL A 143 14.65 -35.56 -3.82
CA VAL A 143 13.71 -34.56 -3.29
C VAL A 143 14.32 -33.73 -2.15
N LEU A 144 15.08 -34.36 -1.24
CA LEU A 144 15.71 -33.65 -0.11
C LEU A 144 16.88 -32.77 -0.54
N ASN A 145 17.62 -33.20 -1.57
CA ASN A 145 18.70 -32.41 -2.16
C ASN A 145 18.15 -31.15 -2.84
N GLU A 146 17.00 -31.27 -3.52
CA GLU A 146 16.35 -30.14 -4.21
C GLU A 146 15.67 -29.15 -3.25
N ILE A 147 15.03 -29.65 -2.19
CA ILE A 147 14.28 -28.82 -1.24
C ILE A 147 15.20 -28.13 -0.24
N GLY A 148 16.35 -28.73 0.05
CA GLY A 148 17.31 -28.21 1.03
C GLY A 148 16.69 -28.07 2.42
N GLY A 149 16.64 -26.85 2.94
CA GLY A 149 16.15 -26.55 4.29
C GLY A 149 14.62 -26.36 4.41
N GLY A 150 13.82 -26.85 3.45
CA GLY A 150 12.37 -26.77 3.50
C GLY A 150 11.74 -27.52 4.67
N PHE A 151 10.49 -27.21 5.00
CA PHE A 151 9.73 -27.88 6.08
C PHE A 151 9.00 -29.11 5.55
N GLY A 152 8.87 -30.14 6.38
CA GLY A 152 8.14 -31.36 6.06
C GLY A 152 7.12 -31.77 7.12
N VAL A 153 6.34 -32.79 6.80
CA VAL A 153 5.29 -33.39 7.65
C VAL A 153 5.27 -34.91 7.47
N PHE A 154 4.61 -35.63 8.37
CA PHE A 154 4.42 -37.08 8.27
C PHE A 154 3.03 -37.45 7.75
N ARG A 155 2.96 -38.53 6.95
CA ARG A 155 1.70 -39.15 6.49
C ARG A 155 1.83 -40.67 6.44
N ILE A 156 0.74 -41.39 6.72
CA ILE A 156 0.68 -42.84 6.54
C ILE A 156 0.24 -43.19 5.11
N ARG A 157 0.89 -44.20 4.53
CA ARG A 157 0.61 -44.68 3.17
C ARG A 157 -0.86 -45.07 3.04
N GLY A 158 -1.50 -44.61 1.96
CA GLY A 158 -2.92 -44.88 1.70
C GLY A 158 -3.88 -43.97 2.46
N GLN A 159 -3.41 -43.17 3.42
CA GLN A 159 -4.22 -42.15 4.08
C GLN A 159 -4.19 -40.83 3.30
N LYS A 160 -5.29 -40.08 3.37
CA LYS A 160 -5.39 -38.73 2.79
C LYS A 160 -4.97 -37.64 3.77
N HIS A 161 -5.19 -37.87 5.06
CA HIS A 161 -4.79 -36.98 6.14
C HIS A 161 -3.32 -37.20 6.51
N ARG A 162 -2.76 -36.22 7.22
CA ARG A 162 -1.42 -36.26 7.80
C ARG A 162 -1.49 -36.66 9.26
N VAL A 163 -0.38 -37.17 9.81
CA VAL A 163 -0.35 -37.66 11.20
C VAL A 163 -0.75 -36.56 12.19
N HIS A 164 -0.33 -35.31 11.94
CA HIS A 164 -0.69 -34.19 12.80
C HIS A 164 -2.18 -33.81 12.73
N GLU A 165 -2.94 -34.27 11.73
CA GLU A 165 -4.38 -34.00 11.56
C GLU A 165 -5.24 -35.02 12.32
N ARG A 166 -4.64 -36.06 12.94
CA ARG A 166 -5.33 -37.08 13.71
C ARG A 166 -6.02 -36.50 14.95
N ASP A 167 -7.25 -36.94 15.22
CA ASP A 167 -8.04 -36.43 16.35
C ASP A 167 -7.33 -36.61 17.70
N ALA A 168 -6.74 -37.77 17.95
CA ALA A 168 -6.00 -38.05 19.18
C ALA A 168 -4.79 -37.10 19.35
N VAL A 169 -4.05 -36.84 18.26
CA VAL A 169 -2.92 -35.91 18.24
C VAL A 169 -3.37 -34.46 18.47
N GLN A 170 -4.45 -34.05 17.80
CA GLN A 170 -5.02 -32.71 17.92
C GLN A 170 -5.62 -32.45 19.30
N ASN A 171 -6.28 -33.45 19.89
CA ASN A 171 -6.80 -33.38 21.26
C ASN A 171 -5.66 -33.23 22.27
N TRP A 172 -4.64 -34.10 22.18
CA TRP A 172 -3.45 -33.99 23.02
C TRP A 172 -2.80 -32.62 22.91
N TRP A 173 -2.62 -32.10 21.69
CA TRP A 173 -2.03 -30.77 21.48
C TRP A 173 -2.82 -29.65 22.17
N ARG A 174 -4.16 -29.65 22.04
CA ARG A 174 -5.03 -28.66 22.69
C ARG A 174 -4.98 -28.74 24.21
N GLU A 175 -4.93 -29.95 24.77
CA GLU A 175 -4.78 -30.16 26.21
C GLU A 175 -3.46 -29.60 26.73
N GLN A 176 -2.35 -29.86 26.01
CA GLN A 176 -1.04 -29.31 26.38
C GLN A 176 -1.00 -27.79 26.27
N LEU A 177 -1.64 -27.21 25.25
CA LEU A 177 -1.73 -25.76 25.08
C LEU A 177 -2.49 -25.12 26.25
N ALA A 178 -3.55 -25.75 26.73
CA ALA A 178 -4.30 -25.29 27.90
C ALA A 178 -3.48 -25.40 29.20
N ALA A 179 -2.67 -26.45 29.35
CA ALA A 179 -1.82 -26.66 30.52
C ALA A 179 -0.60 -25.72 30.58
N GLN A 180 0.09 -25.49 29.44
CA GLN A 180 1.28 -24.63 29.36
C GLN A 180 1.03 -23.16 29.71
N GLY A 181 -0.21 -22.69 29.54
CA GLY A 181 -0.60 -21.34 29.95
C GLY A 181 -0.49 -21.10 31.47
N ALA A 182 -0.40 -22.14 32.29
CA ALA A 182 -0.52 -22.03 33.75
C ALA A 182 0.82 -22.06 34.53
N GLU A 183 1.86 -22.73 34.04
CA GLU A 183 3.01 -23.08 34.91
C GLU A 183 4.19 -22.08 34.90
N ASP A 184 4.44 -21.33 33.81
CA ASP A 184 5.66 -20.49 33.68
C ASP A 184 5.41 -19.00 33.33
N ALA A 185 4.17 -18.61 33.08
CA ALA A 185 3.85 -17.24 32.66
C ALA A 185 3.44 -16.35 33.84
N ALA A 186 3.98 -15.13 33.88
CA ALA A 186 3.49 -14.12 34.82
C ALA A 186 1.99 -13.88 34.59
N LEU A 187 1.18 -14.04 35.64
CA LEU A 187 -0.25 -13.76 35.57
C LEU A 187 -0.51 -12.26 35.72
N GLY A 188 -1.46 -11.74 34.96
CA GLY A 188 -1.90 -10.35 35.10
C GLY A 188 -3.06 -10.00 34.18
N GLN A 189 -3.60 -8.81 34.38
CA GLN A 189 -4.68 -8.29 33.55
C GLN A 189 -4.15 -7.85 32.19
N CYS A 190 -4.73 -8.36 31.11
CA CYS A 190 -4.41 -7.94 29.75
C CYS A 190 -4.96 -6.54 29.46
N LEU A 191 -4.12 -5.63 28.98
CA LEU A 191 -4.53 -4.27 28.59
C LEU A 191 -5.41 -4.19 27.32
N ILE A 192 -5.53 -5.29 26.58
CA ILE A 192 -6.37 -5.35 25.37
C ILE A 192 -7.77 -5.85 25.73
N THR A 193 -7.86 -7.00 26.40
CA THR A 193 -9.13 -7.68 26.69
C THR A 193 -9.72 -7.30 28.05
N GLY A 194 -8.89 -6.84 28.99
CA GLY A 194 -9.30 -6.59 30.38
C GLY A 194 -9.37 -7.86 31.25
N GLU A 195 -9.13 -9.04 30.68
CA GLU A 195 -9.17 -10.33 31.37
C GLU A 195 -7.84 -10.65 32.05
N THR A 196 -7.89 -11.39 33.15
CA THR A 196 -6.69 -11.86 33.87
C THR A 196 -6.26 -13.21 33.33
N GLY A 197 -4.98 -13.34 32.97
CA GLY A 197 -4.43 -14.59 32.45
C GLY A 197 -2.91 -14.52 32.26
N PRO A 198 -2.33 -15.51 31.57
CA PRO A 198 -0.89 -15.55 31.31
C PRO A 198 -0.44 -14.44 30.36
N LEU A 199 0.53 -13.65 30.80
CA LEU A 199 1.08 -12.54 30.04
C LEU A 199 2.13 -13.01 29.03
N ALA A 200 2.14 -12.37 27.87
CA ALA A 200 3.14 -12.57 26.84
C ALA A 200 4.47 -11.92 27.26
N ARG A 201 5.49 -12.73 27.48
CA ARG A 201 6.86 -12.22 27.68
C ARG A 201 7.42 -11.60 26.40
N LEU A 202 7.19 -12.27 25.27
CA LEU A 202 7.48 -11.83 23.91
C LEU A 202 6.20 -11.88 23.10
N HIS A 203 5.97 -10.86 22.27
CA HIS A 203 4.78 -10.80 21.44
C HIS A 203 5.08 -11.46 20.08
N GLU A 204 4.50 -12.64 19.89
CA GLU A 204 4.72 -13.51 18.73
C GLU A 204 3.38 -13.81 18.04
N PRO A 205 3.36 -14.16 16.74
CA PRO A 205 4.51 -14.28 15.85
C PRO A 205 5.12 -12.92 15.48
N LYS A 206 6.44 -12.87 15.25
CA LYS A 206 7.08 -11.68 14.70
C LYS A 206 6.38 -11.21 13.43
N VAL A 207 6.26 -9.89 13.30
CA VAL A 207 5.58 -9.26 12.17
C VAL A 207 6.56 -9.19 11.00
N LYS A 208 6.17 -9.80 9.89
CA LYS A 208 6.91 -9.89 8.62
C LYS A 208 6.21 -9.05 7.55
N GLY A 209 6.90 -8.78 6.45
CA GLY A 209 6.31 -8.09 5.30
C GLY A 209 6.34 -6.55 5.34
N VAL A 210 6.84 -5.94 6.42
CA VAL A 210 7.18 -4.51 6.43
C VAL A 210 8.43 -4.27 5.59
N ARG A 211 8.34 -3.38 4.60
CA ARG A 211 9.44 -3.10 3.68
C ARG A 211 10.66 -2.57 4.43
N GLY A 212 11.82 -3.19 4.21
CA GLY A 212 13.08 -2.81 4.86
C GLY A 212 13.24 -3.32 6.30
N ALA A 213 12.27 -4.06 6.84
CA ALA A 213 12.43 -4.78 8.10
C ALA A 213 13.25 -6.07 7.91
N GLN A 214 13.69 -6.68 9.01
CA GLN A 214 14.39 -7.96 8.98
C GLN A 214 13.51 -9.06 8.37
N SER A 215 14.11 -9.92 7.54
CA SER A 215 13.40 -11.04 6.89
C SER A 215 12.84 -12.06 7.89
N SER A 216 13.48 -12.19 9.05
CA SER A 216 13.01 -12.99 10.19
C SER A 216 11.83 -12.37 10.93
N GLY A 217 11.44 -11.14 10.59
CA GLY A 217 10.38 -10.38 11.23
C GLY A 217 10.88 -9.48 12.36
N ALA A 218 10.04 -8.52 12.74
CA ALA A 218 10.31 -7.55 13.79
C ALA A 218 9.14 -7.48 14.78
N ALA A 219 9.42 -7.05 16.01
CA ALA A 219 8.38 -6.94 17.04
C ALA A 219 7.65 -5.59 16.94
N LEU A 220 6.32 -5.61 17.02
CA LEU A 220 5.51 -4.40 17.14
C LEU A 220 5.59 -3.80 18.56
N VAL A 221 5.53 -4.67 19.57
CA VAL A 221 5.70 -4.31 20.99
C VAL A 221 6.85 -5.15 21.53
N SER A 222 7.90 -4.50 22.04
CA SER A 222 9.02 -5.18 22.69
C SER A 222 9.82 -4.22 23.57
N PHE A 223 10.36 -4.76 24.66
CA PHE A 223 11.31 -4.09 25.54
C PHE A 223 12.51 -5.01 25.75
N ASN A 224 13.72 -4.49 25.59
CA ASN A 224 14.96 -5.28 25.69
C ASN A 224 16.12 -4.49 26.31
N PHE A 225 15.82 -3.48 27.13
CA PHE A 225 16.83 -2.65 27.80
C PHE A 225 16.36 -2.24 29.20
N ASP A 226 17.29 -2.14 30.15
CA ASP A 226 17.00 -1.98 31.58
C ASP A 226 16.22 -0.71 31.91
N ALA A 227 16.46 0.38 31.16
CA ALA A 227 15.72 1.63 31.34
C ALA A 227 14.21 1.53 31.05
N ALA A 228 13.76 0.45 30.40
CA ALA A 228 12.34 0.14 30.22
C ALA A 228 11.76 -0.78 31.30
N THR A 229 12.55 -1.21 32.29
CA THR A 229 12.03 -1.97 33.43
C THR A 229 11.37 -1.04 34.44
N SER A 230 10.25 -1.46 35.00
CA SER A 230 9.51 -0.66 35.99
C SER A 230 8.68 -1.58 36.89
N TYR A 231 8.49 -1.21 38.16
CA TYR A 231 7.72 -2.00 39.13
C TYR A 231 8.14 -3.48 39.23
N GLY A 232 9.44 -3.77 39.07
CA GLY A 232 9.97 -5.14 39.07
C GLY A 232 9.59 -5.98 37.84
N LYS A 233 9.02 -5.36 36.80
CA LYS A 233 8.63 -6.01 35.55
C LYS A 233 9.70 -5.82 34.49
N GLU A 234 10.00 -6.90 33.79
CA GLU A 234 10.96 -6.94 32.70
C GLU A 234 10.30 -7.27 31.37
N GLN A 235 10.98 -6.96 30.27
CA GLN A 235 10.51 -7.21 28.90
C GLN A 235 9.07 -6.72 28.68
N SER A 236 8.24 -7.49 27.96
CA SER A 236 6.88 -7.08 27.60
C SER A 236 5.89 -7.19 28.75
N VAL A 237 6.27 -7.76 29.90
CA VAL A 237 5.43 -7.77 31.12
C VAL A 237 5.16 -6.35 31.61
N ASN A 238 6.04 -5.39 31.28
CA ASN A 238 5.84 -3.97 31.59
C ASN A 238 4.71 -3.31 30.75
N SER A 239 4.23 -3.97 29.70
CA SER A 239 3.03 -3.60 28.94
C SER A 239 2.12 -4.83 28.86
N PRO A 240 1.42 -5.19 29.96
CA PRO A 240 0.82 -6.51 30.11
C PRO A 240 -0.24 -6.78 29.04
N VAL A 241 0.06 -7.75 28.17
CA VAL A 241 -0.84 -8.29 27.16
C VAL A 241 -0.85 -9.81 27.31
N SER A 242 -2.03 -10.45 27.28
CA SER A 242 -2.13 -11.91 27.36
C SER A 242 -1.45 -12.56 26.16
N GLN A 243 -0.94 -13.79 26.33
CA GLN A 243 -0.41 -14.59 25.22
C GLN A 243 -1.38 -14.70 24.03
N GLN A 244 -2.67 -14.93 24.31
CA GLN A 244 -3.70 -15.01 23.28
C GLN A 244 -3.85 -13.70 22.50
N ALA A 245 -4.09 -12.57 23.18
CA ALA A 245 -4.22 -11.29 22.48
C ALA A 245 -2.95 -10.91 21.70
N ALA A 246 -1.76 -11.21 22.24
CA ALA A 246 -0.49 -10.98 21.55
C ALA A 246 -0.39 -11.77 20.24
N PHE A 247 -0.78 -13.05 20.28
CA PHE A 247 -0.89 -13.89 19.10
C PHE A 247 -1.91 -13.34 18.09
N GLN A 248 -3.12 -13.01 18.54
CA GLN A 248 -4.20 -12.56 17.67
C GLN A 248 -3.79 -11.33 16.85
N TYR A 249 -3.34 -10.26 17.52
CA TYR A 249 -3.03 -9.02 16.80
C TYR A 249 -1.80 -9.19 15.88
N CYS A 250 -0.81 -10.00 16.29
CA CYS A 250 0.38 -10.26 15.47
C CYS A 250 0.04 -11.09 14.22
N THR A 251 -0.81 -12.11 14.37
CA THR A 251 -1.29 -12.95 13.27
C THR A 251 -2.15 -12.14 12.30
N ALA A 252 -3.10 -11.35 12.82
CA ALA A 252 -3.90 -10.41 12.03
C ALA A 252 -3.04 -9.42 11.23
N LEU A 253 -2.03 -8.82 11.86
CA LEU A 253 -1.16 -7.88 11.18
C LEU A 253 -0.31 -8.56 10.09
N ASN A 254 0.17 -9.78 10.35
CA ASN A 254 0.88 -10.58 9.35
C ASN A 254 -0.01 -10.89 8.15
N MET A 255 -1.30 -11.20 8.35
CA MET A 255 -2.28 -11.41 7.26
C MET A 255 -2.39 -10.18 6.37
N LEU A 256 -2.58 -8.99 6.97
CA LEU A 256 -2.63 -7.73 6.21
C LEU A 256 -1.32 -7.48 5.44
N LEU A 257 -0.18 -7.87 6.01
CA LEU A 257 1.15 -7.64 5.44
C LEU A 257 1.61 -8.71 4.43
N GLN A 258 0.81 -9.75 4.17
CA GLN A 258 1.17 -10.80 3.21
C GLN A 258 1.43 -10.23 1.82
N SER A 259 2.29 -10.92 1.07
CA SER A 259 2.52 -10.58 -0.33
C SER A 259 1.25 -10.82 -1.14
N GLY A 260 0.86 -9.86 -1.99
CA GLY A 260 -0.38 -9.94 -2.75
C GLY A 260 -1.64 -9.49 -2.01
N SER A 261 -1.54 -9.12 -0.72
CA SER A 261 -2.66 -8.54 0.02
C SER A 261 -3.18 -7.26 -0.64
N GLN A 262 -4.48 -7.22 -0.92
CA GLN A 262 -5.18 -6.04 -1.45
C GLN A 262 -5.31 -4.91 -0.41
N GLN A 263 -5.13 -5.25 0.85
CA GLN A 263 -5.21 -4.34 2.00
C GLN A 263 -3.86 -3.68 2.34
N ARG A 264 -2.87 -3.79 1.46
CA ARG A 264 -1.50 -3.34 1.68
C ARG A 264 -0.99 -2.52 0.52
N ILE A 265 -0.55 -1.29 0.81
CA ILE A 265 0.07 -0.39 -0.16
C ILE A 265 1.38 0.18 0.38
N GLN A 266 2.22 0.67 -0.52
CA GLN A 266 3.44 1.39 -0.17
C GLN A 266 3.23 2.89 -0.36
N ILE A 267 3.41 3.67 0.70
CA ILE A 267 3.30 5.14 0.66
C ILE A 267 4.65 5.73 1.07
N GLY A 268 5.39 6.26 0.10
CA GLY A 268 6.77 6.72 0.32
C GLY A 268 7.65 5.58 0.84
N ASP A 269 8.32 5.80 1.98
CA ASP A 269 9.13 4.78 2.67
C ASP A 269 8.33 3.89 3.64
N GLY A 270 7.05 4.19 3.89
CA GLY A 270 6.19 3.44 4.83
C GLY A 270 5.32 2.36 4.18
N THR A 271 5.26 1.19 4.80
CA THR A 271 4.28 0.14 4.47
C THR A 271 2.97 0.46 5.18
N THR A 272 1.87 0.59 4.44
CA THR A 272 0.56 0.95 4.99
C THR A 272 -0.44 -0.17 4.77
N VAL A 273 -1.14 -0.54 5.84
CA VAL A 273 -2.25 -1.50 5.79
C VAL A 273 -3.56 -0.84 6.19
N PHE A 274 -4.67 -1.34 5.69
CA PHE A 274 -6.00 -0.84 6.03
C PHE A 274 -7.04 -1.95 5.98
N TRP A 275 -8.08 -1.82 6.79
CA TRP A 275 -9.18 -2.77 6.86
C TRP A 275 -10.43 -2.09 7.41
N THR A 276 -11.56 -2.76 7.25
CA THR A 276 -12.86 -2.34 7.78
C THR A 276 -13.25 -3.15 9.01
N GLU A 277 -14.13 -2.63 9.84
CA GLU A 277 -14.62 -3.34 11.03
C GLU A 277 -15.35 -4.64 10.68
N GLN A 278 -16.08 -4.65 9.57
CA GLN A 278 -16.76 -5.83 9.02
C GLN A 278 -16.23 -6.09 7.60
N PRO A 279 -16.34 -7.31 7.04
CA PRO A 279 -15.90 -7.57 5.68
C PRO A 279 -16.68 -6.72 4.67
N THR A 280 -15.97 -5.99 3.81
CA THR A 280 -16.59 -5.14 2.79
C THR A 280 -15.77 -5.15 1.49
N ALA A 281 -16.43 -4.90 0.35
CA ALA A 281 -15.72 -4.73 -0.93
C ALA A 281 -14.88 -3.45 -0.97
N ALA A 282 -15.09 -2.51 -0.03
CA ALA A 282 -14.26 -1.32 0.09
C ALA A 282 -12.78 -1.63 0.35
N GLU A 283 -12.46 -2.76 0.98
CA GLU A 283 -11.07 -3.14 1.27
C GLU A 283 -10.26 -3.34 -0.02
N SER A 284 -10.78 -4.10 -0.99
CA SER A 284 -10.12 -4.29 -2.29
C SER A 284 -10.17 -3.02 -3.14
N PHE A 285 -11.30 -2.32 -3.15
CA PHE A 285 -11.48 -1.07 -3.88
C PHE A 285 -10.45 -0.01 -3.45
N MET A 286 -10.29 0.21 -2.15
CA MET A 286 -9.32 1.18 -1.62
C MET A 286 -7.89 0.81 -1.96
N GLY A 287 -7.54 -0.49 -1.96
CA GLY A 287 -6.24 -0.96 -2.43
C GLY A 287 -5.94 -0.57 -3.86
N MET A 288 -6.90 -0.75 -4.77
CA MET A 288 -6.74 -0.36 -6.18
C MET A 288 -6.67 1.15 -6.37
N VAL A 289 -7.51 1.94 -5.68
CA VAL A 289 -7.52 3.40 -5.82
C VAL A 289 -6.24 4.04 -5.27
N LEU A 290 -5.80 3.61 -4.08
CA LEU A 290 -4.70 4.23 -3.36
C LEU A 290 -3.32 3.70 -3.82
N GLY A 291 -3.24 2.41 -4.13
CA GLY A 291 -2.02 1.75 -4.61
C GLY A 291 -1.82 1.83 -6.12
N GLY A 292 -2.90 2.07 -6.87
CA GLY A 292 -2.96 1.84 -8.32
C GLY A 292 -3.25 0.36 -8.62
N PRO A 293 -4.02 0.04 -9.68
CA PRO A 293 -4.30 -1.33 -10.04
C PRO A 293 -3.02 -2.03 -10.52
N ALA A 294 -2.73 -3.18 -9.92
CA ALA A 294 -1.62 -4.07 -10.34
C ALA A 294 -2.06 -5.11 -11.39
N THR A 295 -3.26 -4.94 -11.95
CA THR A 295 -3.88 -5.85 -12.92
C THR A 295 -4.01 -5.20 -14.29
N GLU A 296 -3.97 -6.01 -15.34
CA GLU A 296 -4.33 -5.64 -16.72
C GLU A 296 -5.75 -6.07 -17.08
N ASP A 297 -6.52 -6.63 -16.13
CA ASP A 297 -7.89 -7.07 -16.33
C ASP A 297 -8.82 -5.87 -16.64
N GLU A 298 -9.22 -5.77 -17.90
CA GLU A 298 -10.09 -4.70 -18.40
C GLU A 298 -11.46 -4.66 -17.71
N ALA A 299 -12.01 -5.81 -17.29
CA ALA A 299 -13.30 -5.86 -16.61
C ALA A 299 -13.21 -5.26 -15.21
N LEU A 300 -12.16 -5.61 -14.46
CA LEU A 300 -11.92 -5.04 -13.13
C LEU A 300 -11.64 -3.54 -13.19
N LEU A 301 -10.86 -3.09 -14.18
CA LEU A 301 -10.61 -1.67 -14.42
C LEU A 301 -11.88 -0.91 -14.80
N SER A 302 -12.77 -1.53 -15.59
CA SER A 302 -14.06 -0.96 -15.96
C SER A 302 -14.98 -0.79 -14.75
N GLN A 303 -15.06 -1.82 -13.89
CA GLN A 303 -15.83 -1.76 -12.63
C GLN A 303 -15.28 -0.68 -11.69
N LEU A 304 -13.96 -0.62 -11.51
CA LEU A 304 -13.30 0.43 -10.73
C LEU A 304 -13.66 1.83 -11.24
N ASN A 305 -13.61 2.02 -12.57
CA ASN A 305 -13.95 3.31 -13.18
C ASN A 305 -15.44 3.67 -13.01
N ALA A 306 -16.35 2.69 -13.11
CA ALA A 306 -17.78 2.90 -12.87
C ALA A 306 -18.05 3.34 -11.42
N LEU A 307 -17.41 2.68 -10.45
CA LEU A 307 -17.45 3.06 -9.04
C LEU A 307 -16.92 4.47 -8.80
N LEU A 308 -15.77 4.81 -9.37
CA LEU A 308 -15.18 6.15 -9.25
C LEU A 308 -16.09 7.24 -9.85
N LYS A 309 -16.75 6.96 -10.98
CA LYS A 309 -17.75 7.86 -11.57
C LYS A 309 -18.96 8.06 -10.66
N ALA A 310 -19.47 6.97 -10.07
CA ALA A 310 -20.58 7.06 -9.13
C ALA A 310 -20.20 7.91 -7.90
N ILE A 311 -19.02 7.68 -7.32
CA ILE A 311 -18.50 8.47 -6.21
C ILE A 311 -18.35 9.94 -6.61
N ALA A 312 -17.73 10.23 -7.76
CA ALA A 312 -17.54 11.59 -8.27
C ALA A 312 -18.86 12.32 -8.50
N ALA A 313 -19.92 11.62 -8.90
CA ALA A 313 -21.28 12.14 -9.04
C ALA A 313 -21.99 12.39 -7.70
N GLY A 314 -21.36 12.07 -6.56
CA GLY A 314 -21.92 12.25 -5.22
C GLY A 314 -22.69 11.04 -4.69
N ASN A 315 -22.69 9.93 -5.41
CA ASN A 315 -23.31 8.70 -4.93
C ASN A 315 -22.41 7.99 -3.92
N ARG A 316 -23.02 7.20 -3.04
CA ARG A 316 -22.33 6.26 -2.16
C ARG A 316 -22.69 4.85 -2.60
N PRO A 317 -21.85 4.19 -3.41
CA PRO A 317 -22.20 2.89 -3.96
C PRO A 317 -22.44 1.88 -2.82
N PRO A 318 -23.63 1.26 -2.73
CA PRO A 318 -23.97 0.36 -1.62
C PRO A 318 -23.10 -0.90 -1.63
N GLU A 319 -22.56 -1.28 -2.79
CA GLU A 319 -21.61 -2.38 -2.94
C GLU A 319 -20.31 -2.19 -2.14
N LEU A 320 -19.95 -0.96 -1.77
CA LEU A 320 -18.78 -0.71 -0.92
C LEU A 320 -19.04 -1.08 0.55
N GLY A 321 -20.30 -1.17 0.99
CA GLY A 321 -20.69 -1.47 2.36
C GLY A 321 -21.38 -0.31 3.08
N ASP A 322 -21.72 -0.54 4.36
CA ASP A 322 -22.39 0.45 5.20
C ASP A 322 -21.49 1.67 5.45
N PRO A 323 -21.93 2.91 5.15
CA PRO A 323 -21.17 4.14 5.38
C PRO A 323 -20.69 4.33 6.82
N ASP A 324 -21.36 3.77 7.82
CA ASP A 324 -20.99 3.92 9.23
C ASP A 324 -19.94 2.89 9.67
N THR A 325 -19.62 1.90 8.82
CA THR A 325 -18.57 0.91 9.08
C THR A 325 -17.24 1.61 9.33
N ARG A 326 -16.59 1.31 10.46
CA ARG A 326 -15.27 1.90 10.76
C ARG A 326 -14.22 1.41 9.76
N PHE A 327 -13.37 2.34 9.34
CA PHE A 327 -12.25 2.10 8.43
C PHE A 327 -10.94 2.45 9.16
N PHE A 328 -10.02 1.51 9.19
CA PHE A 328 -8.77 1.58 9.93
C PHE A 328 -7.59 1.69 8.96
N ILE A 329 -6.63 2.58 9.25
CA ILE A 329 -5.40 2.76 8.48
C ILE A 329 -4.21 2.79 9.41
N LEU A 330 -3.23 1.92 9.16
CA LEU A 330 -2.01 1.79 9.95
C LEU A 330 -0.77 1.91 9.05
N GLY A 331 0.04 2.95 9.31
CA GLY A 331 1.32 3.16 8.65
C GLY A 331 2.49 2.63 9.48
N LEU A 332 3.33 1.80 8.87
CA LEU A 332 4.45 1.10 9.51
C LEU A 332 5.78 1.45 8.82
N SER A 333 6.85 1.54 9.61
CA SER A 333 8.21 1.61 9.08
C SER A 333 9.16 0.72 9.88
N PRO A 334 10.22 0.20 9.25
CA PRO A 334 11.21 -0.60 9.96
C PRO A 334 12.01 0.26 10.94
N ASN A 335 12.42 -0.33 12.07
CA ASN A 335 13.36 0.24 13.01
C ASN A 335 14.22 -0.88 13.64
N ALA A 336 15.27 -1.28 12.94
CA ALA A 336 16.10 -2.44 13.31
C ALA A 336 15.24 -3.68 13.61
N ALA A 337 15.23 -4.16 14.86
CA ALA A 337 14.47 -5.32 15.31
C ALA A 337 13.00 -5.00 15.69
N ARG A 338 12.56 -3.74 15.53
CA ARG A 338 11.22 -3.27 15.90
C ARG A 338 10.50 -2.64 14.72
N ILE A 339 9.18 -2.55 14.83
CA ILE A 339 8.34 -1.81 13.89
C ILE A 339 7.91 -0.51 14.55
N SER A 340 8.13 0.60 13.87
CA SER A 340 7.64 1.91 14.30
C SER A 340 6.28 2.21 13.66
N ILE A 341 5.33 2.67 14.47
CA ILE A 341 4.03 3.16 14.01
C ILE A 341 4.21 4.60 13.54
N ARG A 342 4.09 4.83 12.22
CA ARG A 342 4.21 6.16 11.61
C ARG A 342 2.94 6.98 11.78
N PHE A 343 1.79 6.33 11.65
CA PHE A 343 0.48 6.93 11.89
C PHE A 343 -0.58 5.84 12.11
N TRP A 344 -1.64 6.22 12.80
CA TRP A 344 -2.85 5.45 12.98
C TRP A 344 -4.04 6.38 12.73
N HIS A 345 -4.95 5.96 11.87
CA HIS A 345 -6.15 6.73 11.55
C HIS A 345 -7.36 5.82 11.58
N VAL A 346 -8.44 6.32 12.19
CA VAL A 346 -9.75 5.68 12.21
C VAL A 346 -10.73 6.67 11.61
N SER A 347 -11.51 6.20 10.64
CA SER A 347 -12.57 6.93 9.97
C SER A 347 -13.78 6.01 9.81
N THR A 348 -14.78 6.43 9.04
CA THR A 348 -15.84 5.55 8.55
C THR A 348 -15.72 5.42 7.03
N LEU A 349 -16.33 4.37 6.48
CA LEU A 349 -16.36 4.17 5.04
C LEU A 349 -16.99 5.37 4.32
N GLY A 350 -18.08 5.92 4.87
CA GLY A 350 -18.77 7.08 4.31
C GLY A 350 -17.86 8.33 4.26
N GLN A 351 -17.07 8.57 5.31
CA GLN A 351 -16.09 9.66 5.32
C GLN A 351 -14.96 9.42 4.29
N MET A 352 -14.45 8.20 4.19
CA MET A 352 -13.42 7.84 3.21
C MET A 352 -13.90 8.04 1.77
N VAL A 353 -15.13 7.63 1.45
CA VAL A 353 -15.76 7.85 0.15
C VAL A 353 -15.94 9.35 -0.13
N GLU A 354 -16.40 10.12 0.85
CA GLU A 354 -16.54 11.58 0.70
C GLU A 354 -15.20 12.28 0.48
N HIS A 355 -14.16 11.86 1.20
CA HIS A 355 -12.81 12.39 1.01
C HIS A 355 -12.23 12.07 -0.38
N LEU A 356 -12.50 10.87 -0.92
CA LEU A 356 -12.16 10.52 -2.30
C LEU A 356 -12.97 11.34 -3.31
N ARG A 357 -14.27 11.53 -3.09
CA ARG A 357 -15.10 12.39 -3.95
C ARG A 357 -14.53 13.80 -4.02
N MET A 358 -14.22 14.40 -2.86
CA MET A 358 -13.59 15.72 -2.79
C MET A 358 -12.26 15.73 -3.52
N HIS A 359 -11.40 14.72 -3.32
CA HIS A 359 -10.12 14.58 -4.02
C HIS A 359 -10.26 14.65 -5.54
N PHE A 360 -11.17 13.87 -6.13
CA PHE A 360 -11.35 13.85 -7.58
C PHE A 360 -12.04 15.11 -8.10
N SER A 361 -13.01 15.66 -7.37
CA SER A 361 -13.64 16.94 -7.70
C SER A 361 -12.63 18.09 -7.73
N ASP A 362 -11.70 18.11 -6.77
CA ASP A 362 -10.64 19.12 -6.69
C ASP A 362 -9.69 19.03 -7.90
N LEU A 363 -9.34 17.82 -8.33
CA LEU A 363 -8.48 17.56 -9.49
C LEU A 363 -9.16 17.82 -10.84
N ALA A 364 -10.49 17.75 -10.90
CA ALA A 364 -11.24 17.80 -12.16
C ALA A 364 -10.94 19.06 -12.97
N ILE A 365 -10.31 18.91 -14.12
CA ILE A 365 -9.98 19.99 -15.05
C ILE A 365 -10.12 19.46 -16.48
N VAL A 366 -10.31 20.33 -17.45
CA VAL A 366 -10.37 19.94 -18.87
C VAL A 366 -9.18 19.06 -19.24
N ARG A 367 -9.45 17.92 -19.88
CA ARG A 367 -8.43 17.01 -20.38
C ARG A 367 -7.85 17.54 -21.69
N SER A 368 -6.55 17.36 -21.89
CA SER A 368 -5.87 17.78 -23.12
C SER A 368 -5.96 16.73 -24.23
N ARG A 369 -6.15 15.47 -23.85
CA ARG A 369 -6.21 14.30 -24.74
C ARG A 369 -7.21 13.30 -24.20
N ASP A 370 -7.80 12.50 -25.09
CA ASP A 370 -8.75 11.44 -24.68
C ASP A 370 -8.11 10.40 -23.75
N ARG A 371 -6.80 10.18 -23.90
CA ARG A 371 -6.01 9.28 -23.05
C ARG A 371 -5.67 9.82 -21.67
N ASP A 372 -5.95 11.10 -21.38
CA ASP A 372 -5.68 11.65 -20.06
C ASP A 372 -6.63 11.00 -19.03
N PRO A 373 -6.12 10.59 -17.86
CA PRO A 373 -6.92 9.86 -16.87
C PRO A 373 -7.98 10.78 -16.26
N GLU A 374 -9.23 10.33 -16.28
CA GLU A 374 -10.35 11.01 -15.61
C GLU A 374 -10.17 11.03 -14.09
N PHE A 375 -9.68 9.92 -13.53
CA PHE A 375 -9.35 9.77 -12.10
C PHE A 375 -7.86 9.42 -11.96
N PRO A 376 -6.97 10.41 -11.85
CA PRO A 376 -5.54 10.16 -11.73
C PRO A 376 -5.21 9.41 -10.42
N TYR A 377 -4.37 8.38 -10.51
CA TYR A 377 -3.84 7.69 -9.33
C TYR A 377 -2.81 8.55 -8.61
N ILE A 378 -2.67 8.35 -7.30
CA ILE A 378 -1.76 9.14 -6.45
C ILE A 378 -0.32 9.10 -6.98
N TRP A 379 0.16 7.94 -7.44
CA TRP A 379 1.51 7.81 -8.01
C TRP A 379 1.71 8.63 -9.29
N GLN A 380 0.66 8.83 -10.10
CA GLN A 380 0.71 9.68 -11.30
C GLN A 380 0.87 11.14 -10.89
N LEU A 381 0.17 11.59 -9.84
CA LEU A 381 0.30 12.93 -9.29
C LEU A 381 1.70 13.17 -8.72
N LEU A 382 2.22 12.21 -7.96
CA LEU A 382 3.56 12.30 -7.36
C LEU A 382 4.67 12.35 -8.42
N ARG A 383 4.52 11.62 -9.53
CA ARG A 383 5.49 11.63 -10.63
C ARG A 383 5.67 13.03 -11.25
N GLU A 384 4.64 13.87 -11.24
CA GLU A 384 4.72 15.25 -11.76
C GLU A 384 5.58 16.19 -10.89
N THR A 385 6.01 15.75 -9.71
CA THR A 385 6.86 16.53 -8.79
C THR A 385 8.37 16.32 -9.03
N ALA A 386 8.72 15.36 -9.90
CA ALA A 386 10.06 14.84 -10.06
C ALA A 386 10.42 14.64 -11.55
N ARG A 387 11.70 14.33 -11.83
CA ARG A 387 12.14 13.93 -13.19
C ARG A 387 11.95 12.43 -13.38
N GLU A 388 12.43 11.66 -12.42
CA GLU A 388 12.24 10.21 -12.35
C GLU A 388 11.48 9.83 -11.08
N SER A 389 10.81 8.69 -11.09
CA SER A 389 10.02 8.23 -9.93
C SER A 389 10.85 8.06 -8.66
N LYS A 390 12.15 7.78 -8.79
CA LYS A 390 13.09 7.67 -7.66
C LYS A 390 13.43 9.02 -7.01
N ASP A 391 13.20 10.12 -7.71
CA ASP A 391 13.50 11.48 -7.24
C ASP A 391 12.31 12.11 -6.48
N VAL A 392 11.17 11.41 -6.38
CA VAL A 392 10.00 11.86 -5.61
C VAL A 392 10.38 11.85 -4.12
N PRO A 393 10.27 12.99 -3.40
CA PRO A 393 10.58 13.03 -1.97
C PRO A 393 9.67 12.07 -1.17
N PRO A 394 10.23 11.12 -0.39
CA PRO A 394 9.41 10.13 0.34
C PRO A 394 8.38 10.75 1.29
N GLN A 395 8.73 11.88 1.91
CA GLN A 395 7.85 12.59 2.83
C GLN A 395 6.63 13.19 2.11
N LEU A 396 6.76 13.57 0.84
CA LEU A 396 5.67 14.18 0.07
C LEU A 396 4.54 13.19 -0.17
N SER A 397 4.87 11.93 -0.46
CA SER A 397 3.91 10.84 -0.63
C SER A 397 3.04 10.64 0.61
N GLY A 398 3.68 10.59 1.79
CA GLY A 398 2.97 10.42 3.06
C GLY A 398 2.05 11.59 3.41
N VAL A 399 2.51 12.82 3.19
CA VAL A 399 1.71 14.03 3.51
C VAL A 399 0.56 14.23 2.52
N LEU A 400 0.78 13.96 1.22
CA LEU A 400 -0.29 13.98 0.22
C LEU A 400 -1.36 12.93 0.55
N MET A 401 -0.94 11.70 0.84
CA MET A 401 -1.87 10.63 1.19
C MET A 401 -2.68 10.98 2.44
N ARG A 402 -2.03 11.52 3.48
CA ARG A 402 -2.73 12.02 4.66
C ARG A 402 -3.80 13.03 4.28
N ALA A 403 -3.46 14.04 3.49
CA ALA A 403 -4.42 15.06 3.05
C ALA A 403 -5.60 14.49 2.26
N ILE A 404 -5.40 13.41 1.50
CA ILE A 404 -6.46 12.70 0.81
C ILE A 404 -7.37 12.01 1.84
N VAL A 405 -6.81 11.16 2.71
CA VAL A 405 -7.62 10.36 3.65
C VAL A 405 -8.26 11.18 4.77
N THR A 406 -7.74 12.38 5.10
CA THR A 406 -8.30 13.27 6.11
C THR A 406 -9.08 14.45 5.54
N GLY A 407 -9.15 14.59 4.21
CA GLY A 407 -9.83 15.71 3.57
C GLY A 407 -9.20 17.09 3.83
N THR A 408 -7.93 17.16 4.21
CA THR A 408 -7.24 18.41 4.57
C THR A 408 -6.48 19.04 3.39
N LEU A 409 -5.80 20.15 3.64
CA LEU A 409 -4.93 20.84 2.68
C LEU A 409 -3.86 19.92 2.09
N TYR A 410 -3.62 20.05 0.78
CA TYR A 410 -2.41 19.52 0.18
C TYR A 410 -1.18 20.31 0.64
N PRO A 411 -0.01 19.68 0.78
CA PRO A 411 1.19 20.38 1.21
C PRO A 411 1.67 21.39 0.15
N ASP A 412 2.13 22.57 0.57
CA ASP A 412 2.74 23.58 -0.33
C ASP A 412 3.95 23.07 -1.09
N ALA A 413 4.65 22.10 -0.50
CA ALA A 413 5.74 21.37 -1.16
C ALA A 413 5.29 20.69 -2.46
N LEU A 414 4.02 20.26 -2.57
CA LEU A 414 3.46 19.69 -3.79
C LEU A 414 3.39 20.74 -4.91
N ALA A 415 2.73 21.86 -4.66
CA ALA A 415 2.58 22.95 -5.64
C ALA A 415 3.94 23.55 -6.03
N SER A 416 4.82 23.77 -5.04
CA SER A 416 6.18 24.27 -5.27
C SER A 416 7.01 23.33 -6.14
N ALA A 417 6.91 22.01 -5.91
CA ALA A 417 7.61 21.02 -6.73
C ALA A 417 7.06 20.98 -8.16
N VAL A 418 5.73 21.00 -8.34
CA VAL A 418 5.11 21.03 -9.66
C VAL A 418 5.51 22.29 -10.44
N ILE A 419 5.44 23.47 -9.84
CA ILE A 419 5.85 24.73 -10.49
C ILE A 419 7.33 24.67 -10.90
N ARG A 420 8.20 24.16 -10.02
CA ARG A 420 9.61 23.95 -10.35
C ARG A 420 9.79 23.01 -11.55
N ARG A 421 9.02 21.92 -11.65
CA ARG A 421 9.06 21.00 -12.81
C ARG A 421 8.50 21.62 -14.08
N ILE A 422 7.43 22.42 -14.01
CA ILE A 422 6.92 23.18 -15.17
C ILE A 422 8.02 24.07 -15.75
N ARG A 423 8.78 24.76 -14.90
CA ARG A 423 9.90 25.62 -15.33
C ARG A 423 11.05 24.83 -15.94
N ALA A 424 11.44 23.74 -15.30
CA ALA A 424 12.55 22.91 -15.74
C ALA A 424 12.25 22.20 -17.08
N ASP A 425 11.03 21.64 -17.20
CA ASP A 425 10.62 20.86 -18.37
C ASP A 425 10.02 21.72 -19.48
N ARG A 426 9.69 22.98 -19.17
CA ARG A 426 9.01 23.91 -20.08
C ARG A 426 7.66 23.37 -20.56
N GLU A 427 6.99 22.61 -19.71
CA GLU A 427 5.73 21.95 -20.05
C GLU A 427 4.72 22.06 -18.90
N MET A 428 3.52 22.52 -19.28
CA MET A 428 2.33 22.51 -18.44
C MET A 428 1.36 21.48 -19.02
N ASN A 429 1.34 20.28 -18.44
CA ASN A 429 0.49 19.18 -18.85
C ASN A 429 -0.80 19.10 -18.01
N TYR A 430 -1.70 18.20 -18.38
CA TYR A 430 -2.98 17.97 -17.70
C TYR A 430 -2.83 17.70 -16.20
N LEU A 431 -1.96 16.77 -15.81
CA LEU A 431 -1.81 16.37 -14.40
C LEU A 431 -1.25 17.50 -13.54
N ARG A 432 -0.30 18.28 -14.04
CA ARG A 432 0.22 19.47 -13.35
C ARG A 432 -0.85 20.53 -13.15
N ALA A 433 -1.70 20.73 -14.16
CA ALA A 433 -2.85 21.62 -14.06
C ALA A 433 -3.86 21.12 -13.02
N ALA A 434 -4.20 19.83 -13.04
CA ALA A 434 -5.08 19.20 -12.05
C ALA A 434 -4.54 19.36 -10.62
N ILE A 435 -3.25 19.10 -10.39
CA ILE A 435 -2.61 19.25 -9.07
C ILE A 435 -2.70 20.69 -8.58
N LEU A 436 -2.33 21.67 -9.41
CA LEU A 436 -2.35 23.08 -9.02
C LEU A 436 -3.78 23.58 -8.77
N LYS A 437 -4.75 23.16 -9.59
CA LYS A 437 -6.18 23.43 -9.34
C LYS A 437 -6.60 22.86 -8.00
N ALA A 438 -6.33 21.58 -7.74
CA ALA A 438 -6.73 20.93 -6.51
C ALA A 438 -6.09 21.57 -5.27
N TRP A 439 -4.80 21.92 -5.35
CA TRP A 439 -4.11 22.63 -4.27
C TRP A 439 -4.76 24.01 -4.02
N LEU A 440 -5.01 24.81 -5.05
CA LEU A 440 -5.65 26.13 -4.94
C LEU A 440 -7.08 26.05 -4.39
N THR A 441 -7.90 25.14 -4.94
CA THR A 441 -9.29 24.92 -4.50
C THR A 441 -9.33 24.51 -3.03
N ARG A 442 -8.47 23.58 -2.61
CA ARG A 442 -8.38 23.19 -1.19
C ARG A 442 -7.92 24.35 -0.32
N HIS A 443 -6.88 25.10 -0.72
CA HIS A 443 -6.42 26.27 0.04
C HIS A 443 -7.55 27.28 0.25
N SER A 444 -8.33 27.56 -0.79
CA SER A 444 -9.47 28.47 -0.70
C SER A 444 -10.54 28.03 0.31
N ARG A 445 -10.64 26.74 0.68
CA ARG A 445 -11.61 26.29 1.69
C ARG A 445 -11.17 26.55 3.13
N PHE A 446 -9.86 26.72 3.37
CA PHE A 446 -9.29 26.88 4.72
C PHE A 446 -8.57 28.21 4.93
N ASP A 447 -8.34 28.99 3.87
CA ASP A 447 -7.68 30.29 3.93
C ASP A 447 -8.61 31.38 4.51
N SER A 448 -8.02 32.32 5.23
CA SER A 448 -8.70 33.54 5.69
C SER A 448 -9.03 34.48 4.52
N HIS A 449 -8.34 34.34 3.39
CA HIS A 449 -8.58 35.09 2.15
C HIS A 449 -8.86 34.14 0.98
N PRO A 450 -10.05 33.53 0.91
CA PRO A 450 -10.40 32.57 -0.14
C PRO A 450 -10.30 33.17 -1.55
N LEU A 451 -10.34 32.30 -2.56
CA LEU A 451 -10.60 32.74 -3.94
C LEU A 451 -12.06 33.24 -4.02
N ASP A 452 -12.30 34.27 -4.83
CA ASP A 452 -13.64 34.85 -5.01
C ASP A 452 -14.65 33.82 -5.53
N LYS A 453 -14.16 32.86 -6.32
CA LYS A 453 -14.90 31.70 -6.81
C LYS A 453 -14.00 30.49 -6.97
N GLU A 454 -14.59 29.30 -6.84
CA GLU A 454 -13.91 28.05 -7.16
C GLU A 454 -13.36 28.06 -8.59
N ILE A 455 -12.21 27.39 -8.78
CA ILE A 455 -11.60 27.28 -10.10
C ILE A 455 -12.45 26.34 -10.95
N ALA A 456 -13.05 26.88 -12.02
CA ALA A 456 -13.82 26.12 -12.99
C ALA A 456 -12.97 25.03 -13.67
N THR A 457 -13.64 24.04 -14.25
CA THR A 457 -12.98 22.97 -15.02
C THR A 457 -12.43 23.46 -16.37
N MET A 458 -12.95 24.57 -16.88
CA MET A 458 -12.64 25.16 -18.19
C MET A 458 -12.37 26.66 -18.09
N LEU A 459 -12.02 27.27 -19.22
CA LEU A 459 -11.74 28.70 -19.33
C LEU A 459 -12.87 29.56 -18.78
N ASP A 460 -12.55 30.33 -17.75
CA ASP A 460 -13.40 31.36 -17.17
C ASP A 460 -12.85 32.75 -17.48
N VAL A 461 -13.48 33.46 -18.41
CA VAL A 461 -13.05 34.79 -18.86
C VAL A 461 -13.42 35.91 -17.87
N GLU A 462 -14.33 35.64 -16.94
CA GLU A 462 -14.83 36.58 -15.94
C GLU A 462 -14.17 36.38 -14.58
N ARG A 463 -13.00 35.74 -14.55
CA ARG A 463 -12.23 35.53 -13.31
C ARG A 463 -11.66 36.88 -12.82
N SER A 464 -11.62 37.11 -11.52
CA SER A 464 -11.23 38.43 -10.97
C SER A 464 -9.72 38.59 -10.85
N GLU A 465 -9.00 37.49 -10.63
CA GLU A 465 -7.59 37.54 -10.27
C GLU A 465 -6.69 37.85 -11.48
N PRO A 466 -5.90 38.95 -11.47
CA PRO A 466 -5.06 39.34 -12.59
C PRO A 466 -4.03 38.29 -13.00
N ALA A 467 -3.53 37.50 -12.04
CA ALA A 467 -2.55 36.44 -12.30
C ALA A 467 -3.08 35.38 -13.27
N TYR A 468 -4.36 35.03 -13.18
CA TYR A 468 -5.02 34.11 -14.11
C TYR A 468 -5.05 34.68 -15.53
N HIS A 469 -5.39 35.97 -15.67
CA HIS A 469 -5.37 36.67 -16.97
C HIS A 469 -3.96 36.83 -17.54
N MET A 470 -2.93 37.02 -16.72
CA MET A 470 -1.54 37.00 -17.18
C MET A 470 -1.17 35.64 -17.80
N GLY A 471 -1.65 34.54 -17.21
CA GLY A 471 -1.54 33.20 -17.78
C GLY A 471 -2.23 33.08 -19.14
N ARG A 472 -3.49 33.54 -19.23
CA ARG A 472 -4.25 33.59 -20.49
C ARG A 472 -3.52 34.40 -21.56
N LEU A 473 -3.01 35.57 -21.19
CA LEU A 473 -2.27 36.46 -22.09
C LEU A 473 -1.03 35.74 -22.62
N PHE A 474 -0.27 35.08 -21.75
CA PHE A 474 0.91 34.31 -22.17
C PHE A 474 0.56 33.23 -23.21
N ALA A 475 -0.53 32.49 -23.00
CA ALA A 475 -1.02 31.49 -23.96
C ALA A 475 -1.45 32.13 -25.29
N ALA A 476 -2.12 33.28 -25.26
CA ALA A 476 -2.55 34.01 -26.46
C ALA A 476 -1.36 34.54 -27.29
N LEU A 477 -0.34 35.06 -26.61
CA LEU A 477 0.91 35.52 -27.24
C LEU A 477 1.68 34.36 -27.88
N GLU A 478 1.70 33.19 -27.24
CA GLU A 478 2.31 31.98 -27.78
C GLU A 478 1.54 31.50 -29.02
N LYS A 479 0.20 31.47 -28.94
CA LYS A 479 -0.62 31.06 -30.07
C LYS A 479 -0.45 31.98 -31.27
N ALA A 480 -0.34 33.29 -31.06
CA ALA A 480 -0.03 34.24 -32.13
C ALA A 480 1.36 33.97 -32.76
N GLN A 481 2.36 33.54 -31.98
CA GLN A 481 3.66 33.12 -32.52
C GLN A 481 3.55 31.84 -33.35
N GLU A 482 2.90 30.80 -32.82
CA GLU A 482 2.72 29.51 -33.48
C GLU A 482 2.00 29.65 -34.83
N ASP A 483 0.96 30.49 -34.88
CA ASP A 483 0.19 30.72 -36.11
C ASP A 483 1.00 31.54 -37.15
N ALA A 484 1.86 32.44 -36.69
CA ALA A 484 2.63 33.34 -37.56
C ALA A 484 3.90 32.69 -38.14
N LEU A 485 4.50 31.74 -37.41
CA LEU A 485 5.79 31.15 -37.76
C LEU A 485 5.68 29.63 -37.86
N LYS A 486 5.69 29.10 -39.09
CA LYS A 486 5.71 27.65 -39.34
C LYS A 486 7.11 27.08 -39.06
N GLY A 487 7.18 25.93 -38.39
CA GLY A 487 8.44 25.18 -38.18
C GLY A 487 9.42 25.77 -37.16
N ILE A 488 8.94 26.50 -36.15
CA ILE A 488 9.80 27.07 -35.11
C ILE A 488 10.38 26.01 -34.15
N ASN A 489 11.66 26.14 -33.84
CA ASN A 489 12.37 25.22 -32.93
C ASN A 489 12.13 25.51 -31.43
N ALA A 490 11.62 26.70 -31.08
CA ALA A 490 11.32 27.08 -29.71
C ALA A 490 10.26 28.19 -29.69
N THR A 491 9.25 28.04 -28.83
CA THR A 491 8.19 29.04 -28.62
C THR A 491 8.58 30.00 -27.49
N ILE A 492 7.76 31.04 -27.26
CA ILE A 492 7.93 31.90 -26.09
C ILE A 492 7.76 31.12 -24.78
N LYS A 493 6.97 30.03 -24.75
CA LYS A 493 6.85 29.15 -23.58
C LYS A 493 8.19 28.57 -23.20
N ASP A 494 8.94 28.05 -24.17
CA ASP A 494 10.22 27.39 -23.93
C ASP A 494 11.27 28.34 -23.34
N ARG A 495 11.15 29.64 -23.64
CA ARG A 495 12.14 30.65 -23.24
C ARG A 495 11.72 31.48 -22.03
N TYR A 496 10.42 31.73 -21.88
CA TYR A 496 9.91 32.77 -20.99
C TYR A 496 8.90 32.28 -19.97
N PHE A 497 8.38 31.04 -20.03
CA PHE A 497 7.35 30.59 -19.07
C PHE A 497 7.80 30.75 -17.61
N GLY A 498 9.03 30.34 -17.29
CA GLY A 498 9.55 30.45 -15.93
C GLY A 498 9.69 31.88 -15.43
N ALA A 499 10.16 32.78 -16.29
CA ALA A 499 10.30 34.19 -15.96
C ALA A 499 8.95 34.93 -15.95
N ALA A 500 8.04 34.63 -16.88
CA ALA A 500 6.71 35.24 -16.95
C ALA A 500 5.82 34.82 -15.76
N SER A 501 5.93 33.57 -15.30
CA SER A 501 5.20 33.10 -14.12
C SER A 501 5.79 33.64 -12.81
N ALA A 502 7.09 33.97 -12.75
CA ALA A 502 7.72 34.45 -11.52
C ALA A 502 7.76 35.98 -11.41
N THR A 503 8.12 36.65 -12.51
CA THR A 503 8.38 38.09 -12.60
C THR A 503 7.70 38.70 -13.84
N PRO A 504 6.37 38.83 -13.88
CA PRO A 504 5.63 39.30 -15.05
C PRO A 504 6.13 40.65 -15.59
N GLY A 505 6.39 41.62 -14.71
CA GLY A 505 6.76 43.00 -15.08
C GLY A 505 8.00 43.13 -15.95
N SER A 506 8.97 42.20 -15.80
CA SER A 506 10.21 42.21 -16.59
C SER A 506 10.08 41.51 -17.96
N VAL A 507 9.00 40.75 -18.19
CA VAL A 507 8.88 39.86 -19.34
C VAL A 507 7.75 40.28 -20.28
N PHE A 508 6.56 40.58 -19.75
CA PHE A 508 5.37 40.86 -20.57
C PHE A 508 5.53 42.06 -21.50
N PRO A 509 6.13 43.21 -21.10
CA PRO A 509 6.35 44.33 -22.03
C PRO A 509 7.12 43.92 -23.29
N ARG A 510 8.12 43.03 -23.12
CA ARG A 510 8.90 42.48 -24.23
C ARG A 510 8.06 41.54 -25.10
N LEU A 511 7.28 40.64 -24.49
CA LEU A 511 6.46 39.68 -25.22
C LEU A 511 5.35 40.36 -26.03
N ILE A 512 4.70 41.38 -25.47
CA ILE A 512 3.66 42.17 -26.16
C ILE A 512 4.25 42.90 -27.37
N ARG A 513 5.45 43.47 -27.25
CA ARG A 513 6.13 44.08 -28.41
C ARG A 513 6.47 43.04 -29.48
N LEU A 514 6.92 41.85 -29.08
CA LEU A 514 7.22 40.76 -30.02
C LEU A 514 5.97 40.26 -30.73
N SER A 515 4.82 40.19 -30.05
CA SER A 515 3.58 39.70 -30.66
C SER A 515 3.09 40.61 -31.78
N GLN A 516 3.33 41.92 -31.73
CA GLN A 516 3.01 42.83 -32.84
C GLN A 516 3.69 42.41 -34.15
N HIS A 517 4.94 41.95 -34.08
CA HIS A 517 5.65 41.43 -35.24
C HIS A 517 5.10 40.08 -35.73
N HIS A 518 4.54 39.25 -34.84
CA HIS A 518 3.88 38.01 -35.21
C HIS A 518 2.53 38.28 -35.87
N LEU A 519 1.72 39.15 -35.28
CA LEU A 519 0.40 39.55 -35.79
C LEU A 519 0.48 40.16 -37.20
N ALA A 520 1.54 40.93 -37.49
CA ALA A 520 1.78 41.49 -38.82
C ALA A 520 2.02 40.44 -39.92
N LYS A 521 2.35 39.19 -39.55
CA LYS A 521 2.58 38.08 -40.49
C LYS A 521 1.36 37.17 -40.67
N LEU A 522 0.27 37.45 -39.95
CA LEU A 522 -0.97 36.67 -40.05
C LEU A 522 -1.88 37.26 -41.14
N GLU A 523 -2.68 36.39 -41.75
CA GLU A 523 -3.79 36.78 -42.62
C GLU A 523 -4.81 37.65 -41.85
N THR A 524 -5.48 38.57 -42.55
CA THR A 524 -6.35 39.60 -41.95
C THR A 524 -7.35 39.05 -40.93
N GLY A 525 -8.06 37.96 -41.25
CA GLY A 525 -9.03 37.35 -40.34
C GLY A 525 -8.40 36.78 -39.06
N ALA A 526 -7.28 36.07 -39.19
CA ALA A 526 -6.56 35.50 -38.05
C ALA A 526 -5.92 36.59 -37.18
N LYS A 527 -5.37 37.64 -37.82
CA LYS A 527 -4.82 38.81 -37.14
C LYS A 527 -5.86 39.50 -36.26
N ILE A 528 -7.02 39.86 -36.83
CA ILE A 528 -8.10 40.54 -36.10
C ILE A 528 -8.57 39.68 -34.92
N HIS A 529 -8.73 38.37 -35.12
CA HIS A 529 -9.17 37.46 -34.08
C HIS A 529 -8.17 37.39 -32.91
N ARG A 530 -6.86 37.26 -33.20
CA ARG A 530 -5.80 37.20 -32.18
C ARG A 530 -5.64 38.54 -31.46
N GLU A 531 -5.70 39.66 -32.18
CA GLU A 531 -5.66 41.00 -31.59
C GLU A 531 -6.83 41.22 -30.63
N ARG A 532 -8.05 40.86 -31.04
CA ARG A 532 -9.24 40.99 -30.18
C ARG A 532 -9.12 40.16 -28.90
N ASN A 533 -8.59 38.94 -29.00
CA ASN A 533 -8.36 38.09 -27.82
C ASN A 533 -7.31 38.69 -26.87
N ILE A 534 -6.18 39.17 -27.42
CA ILE A 534 -5.14 39.84 -26.61
C ILE A 534 -5.71 41.10 -25.94
N GLN A 535 -6.47 41.92 -26.66
CA GLN A 535 -7.10 43.14 -26.13
C GLN A 535 -8.10 42.83 -25.00
N GLU A 536 -8.95 41.82 -25.17
CA GLU A 536 -9.90 41.39 -24.13
C GLU A 536 -9.17 40.98 -22.85
N ILE A 537 -8.13 40.16 -22.96
CA ILE A 537 -7.37 39.71 -21.79
C ILE A 537 -6.62 40.88 -21.14
N CYS A 538 -5.98 41.74 -21.92
CA CYS A 538 -5.28 42.92 -21.41
C CYS A 538 -6.23 43.89 -20.69
N GLY A 539 -7.50 43.99 -21.11
CA GLY A 539 -8.52 44.78 -20.43
C GLY A 539 -8.83 44.31 -19.01
N ARG A 540 -8.39 43.11 -18.62
CA ARG A 540 -8.53 42.55 -17.27
C ARG A 540 -7.24 42.65 -16.43
N ILE A 541 -6.18 43.25 -16.97
CA ILE A 541 -4.88 43.36 -16.30
C ILE A 541 -4.57 44.84 -16.07
N ASN A 542 -4.59 45.26 -14.81
CA ASN A 542 -4.30 46.65 -14.44
C ASN A 542 -2.80 46.97 -14.49
N GLU A 543 -1.96 46.05 -13.98
CA GLU A 543 -0.51 46.21 -13.95
C GLU A 543 0.19 44.84 -14.03
N PHE A 544 1.49 44.85 -14.39
CA PHE A 544 2.35 43.67 -14.33
C PHE A 544 3.25 43.74 -13.10
N PRO A 545 3.03 42.90 -12.07
CA PRO A 545 3.78 42.96 -10.83
C PRO A 545 5.23 42.52 -11.02
N SER A 546 6.10 42.97 -10.10
CA SER A 546 7.52 42.57 -10.07
C SER A 546 7.70 41.09 -9.74
N HIS A 547 6.85 40.54 -8.86
CA HIS A 547 6.87 39.15 -8.44
C HIS A 547 5.46 38.59 -8.24
N LEU A 548 5.25 37.32 -8.57
CA LEU A 548 4.06 36.56 -8.19
C LEU A 548 4.39 35.61 -7.04
N ASN A 549 3.51 35.53 -6.03
CA ASN A 549 3.63 34.52 -4.96
C ASN A 549 3.25 33.11 -5.48
N LEU A 550 3.31 32.08 -4.62
CA LEU A 550 3.01 30.70 -5.03
C LEU A 550 1.56 30.52 -5.53
N ARG A 551 0.60 31.15 -4.86
CA ARG A 551 -0.83 31.13 -5.25
C ARG A 551 -1.02 31.73 -6.64
N ASP A 552 -0.47 32.91 -6.87
CA ASP A 552 -0.57 33.61 -8.15
C ASP A 552 0.19 32.91 -9.27
N GLN A 553 1.33 32.28 -8.97
CA GLN A 553 2.03 31.38 -9.90
C GLN A 553 1.15 30.19 -10.30
N GLY A 554 0.42 29.61 -9.35
CA GLY A 554 -0.57 28.57 -9.60
C GLY A 554 -1.68 29.08 -10.53
N LEU A 555 -2.28 30.23 -10.21
CA LEU A 555 -3.33 30.86 -11.01
C LEU A 555 -2.89 31.18 -12.43
N PHE A 556 -1.68 31.71 -12.59
CA PHE A 556 -1.04 31.92 -13.88
C PHE A 556 -0.96 30.62 -14.69
N ALA A 557 -0.50 29.54 -14.06
CA ALA A 557 -0.34 28.26 -14.73
C ALA A 557 -1.70 27.68 -15.16
N ILE A 558 -2.74 27.78 -14.33
CA ILE A 558 -4.11 27.35 -14.67
C ILE A 558 -4.68 28.21 -15.82
N GLY A 559 -4.56 29.54 -15.74
CA GLY A 559 -5.06 30.44 -16.79
C GLY A 559 -4.39 30.19 -18.15
N TYR A 560 -3.08 29.93 -18.14
CA TYR A 560 -2.36 29.48 -19.31
C TYR A 560 -2.91 28.16 -19.85
N TYR A 561 -3.09 27.15 -18.99
CA TYR A 561 -3.57 25.83 -19.40
C TYR A 561 -4.99 25.90 -20.00
N HIS A 562 -5.93 26.56 -19.33
CA HIS A 562 -7.30 26.75 -19.81
C HIS A 562 -7.36 27.45 -21.16
N GLN A 563 -6.60 28.55 -21.32
CA GLN A 563 -6.60 29.30 -22.57
C GLN A 563 -5.99 28.49 -23.72
N ARG A 564 -4.96 27.67 -23.44
CA ARG A 564 -4.44 26.70 -24.42
C ARG A 564 -5.50 25.69 -24.83
N GLN A 565 -6.20 25.06 -23.89
CA GLN A 565 -7.25 24.09 -24.23
C GLN A 565 -8.39 24.71 -25.04
N ASP A 566 -8.84 25.93 -24.71
CA ASP A 566 -9.88 26.64 -25.49
C ASP A 566 -9.47 26.84 -26.95
N PHE A 567 -8.17 27.08 -27.24
CA PHE A 567 -7.70 27.24 -28.62
C PHE A 567 -7.71 25.94 -29.44
N PHE A 568 -7.66 24.78 -28.81
CA PHE A 568 -7.62 23.48 -29.49
C PHE A 568 -8.94 22.70 -29.42
N THR A 569 -9.89 23.16 -28.60
CA THR A 569 -11.24 22.59 -28.53
C THR A 569 -12.04 23.06 -29.75
N LYS A 570 -12.57 22.14 -30.57
CA LYS A 570 -13.50 22.49 -31.65
C LYS A 570 -14.76 23.09 -31.03
N LYS A 571 -15.03 24.37 -31.30
CA LYS A 571 -16.31 24.99 -30.94
C LYS A 571 -17.39 24.42 -31.86
N LEU A 572 -18.35 23.67 -31.30
CA LEU A 572 -19.59 23.35 -32.00
C LEU A 572 -20.25 24.67 -32.37
N ALA A 573 -20.56 24.86 -33.66
CA ALA A 573 -21.32 26.02 -34.08
C ALA A 573 -22.70 25.98 -33.41
N PRO A 574 -23.22 27.10 -32.88
CA PRO A 574 -24.61 27.14 -32.44
C PRO A 574 -25.51 26.81 -33.64
N GLU A 575 -26.47 25.90 -33.44
CA GLU A 575 -27.51 25.64 -34.43
C GLU A 575 -28.16 26.98 -34.81
N SER A 576 -28.05 27.33 -36.10
CA SER A 576 -28.83 28.42 -36.66
C SER A 576 -30.31 28.13 -36.38
N PRO A 577 -31.11 29.11 -35.94
CA PRO A 577 -32.55 28.91 -35.87
C PRO A 577 -33.03 28.48 -37.26
N SER A 578 -33.76 27.38 -37.33
CA SER A 578 -34.50 27.02 -38.53
C SER A 578 -35.51 28.12 -38.80
N ASP A 579 -35.23 28.95 -39.79
CA ASP A 579 -36.24 29.80 -40.42
C ASP A 579 -37.21 28.85 -41.15
N GLU A 580 -38.26 28.43 -40.45
CA GLU A 580 -39.49 27.95 -41.07
C GLU A 580 -40.43 29.16 -41.26
N GLU A 581 -40.51 29.64 -42.50
CA GLU A 581 -41.69 30.34 -43.05
C GLU A 581 -42.66 29.31 -43.65
#